data_AF-A0A968D2W7-F1
#
_entry.id   AF-A0A968D2W7-F1
#
_cell.length_a   1.000
_cell.length_b   1.000
_cell.length_c   1.000
_cell.angle_alpha   90.00
_cell.angle_beta   90.00
_cell.angle_gamma   90.00
#
_symmetry.space_group_name_H-M   'P 1'
#
loop_
_entity.id
_entity.type
_entity.pdbx_description
1 polymer ?
#
loop_
_entity_poly.entity_id
_entity_poly.type
_entity_poly.pdbx_seq_one_letter_code
_entity_poly.pdbx_strand_id
1 'polypeptide(L)' 'MTETRVEMKVIQVDKTCPECGEGKMRNDGFVLTSNPPMYPSHCTNEFCDYRERYAEKRYPYLEYEPKQTKGERE' A
#
# COMPACT_ATOMS: atom_id res chain seq x y z
N MET A 1 -32.80 12.81 -9.80
CA MET A 1 -31.42 12.28 -9.65
C MET A 1 -31.06 12.42 -8.18
N THR A 2 -30.80 11.32 -7.49
CA THR A 2 -30.57 11.30 -6.05
C THR A 2 -29.09 11.02 -5.81
N GLU A 3 -28.33 12.01 -5.38
CA GLU A 3 -26.91 11.89 -5.05
C GLU A 3 -26.79 11.42 -3.59
N THR A 4 -26.03 10.35 -3.34
CA THR A 4 -25.72 9.86 -1.99
C THR A 4 -24.30 10.26 -1.64
N ARG A 5 -24.11 10.95 -0.51
CA ARG A 5 -22.79 11.40 -0.04
C ARG A 5 -22.35 10.53 1.13
N VAL A 6 -21.13 9.99 1.05
CA VAL A 6 -20.53 9.16 2.10
C VAL A 6 -19.15 9.74 2.43
N GLU A 7 -18.85 9.88 3.72
CA GLU A 7 -17.51 10.26 4.15
C GLU A 7 -16.51 9.11 3.97
N MET A 8 -15.43 9.38 3.24
CA MET A 8 -14.34 8.43 3.02
C MET A 8 -13.11 8.85 3.83
N LYS A 9 -12.38 7.86 4.34
CA LYS A 9 -11.05 7.99 4.93
C LYS A 9 -10.02 7.49 3.92
N VAL A 10 -8.98 8.29 3.70
CA VAL A 10 -7.83 7.89 2.88
C VAL A 10 -6.75 7.33 3.80
N ILE A 11 -6.25 6.14 3.50
CA ILE A 11 -5.22 5.44 4.25
C ILE A 11 -4.04 5.16 3.32
N GLN A 12 -2.84 5.55 3.75
CA GLN A 12 -1.62 5.16 3.05
C GLN A 12 -1.13 3.82 3.60
N VAL A 13 -1.04 2.83 2.72
CA VAL A 13 -0.57 1.49 3.06
C VAL A 13 0.91 1.37 2.70
N ASP A 14 1.74 1.22 3.73
CA ASP A 14 3.15 0.89 3.62
C ASP A 14 3.37 -0.59 3.97
N LYS A 15 4.22 -1.28 3.20
CA LYS A 15 4.65 -2.64 3.54
C LYS A 15 6.02 -2.60 4.22
N THR A 16 6.10 -3.18 5.41
CA THR A 16 7.36 -3.39 6.13
C THR A 16 8.16 -4.54 5.49
N CYS A 17 9.48 -4.44 5.52
CA CYS A 17 10.39 -5.46 5.05
C CYS A 17 10.24 -6.73 5.90
N PRO A 18 9.99 -7.90 5.27
CA PRO A 18 9.84 -9.15 6.02
C PRO A 18 11.16 -9.66 6.62
N GLU A 19 12.32 -9.20 6.14
CA GLU A 19 13.62 -9.66 6.65
C GLU A 19 14.12 -8.86 7.85
N CYS A 20 14.26 -7.53 7.72
CA CYS A 20 14.77 -6.72 8.83
C CYS A 20 13.67 -6.26 9.80
N GLY A 21 12.39 -6.31 9.41
CA GLY A 21 11.27 -5.85 10.24
C GLY A 21 11.20 -4.33 10.47
N GLU A 22 12.19 -3.56 10.02
CA GLU A 22 12.30 -2.12 10.27
C GLU A 22 12.12 -1.27 8.99
N GLY A 23 12.73 -1.70 7.88
CA GLY A 23 12.68 -0.97 6.61
C GLY A 23 11.31 -1.07 5.94
N LYS A 24 11.01 -0.13 5.03
CA LYS A 24 9.82 -0.19 4.19
C LYS A 24 10.17 -0.71 2.81
N MET A 25 9.24 -1.38 2.15
CA MET A 25 9.37 -1.78 0.77
C MET A 25 8.98 -0.62 -0.14
N ARG A 26 9.87 -0.24 -1.05
CA ARG A 26 9.69 0.85 -2.02
C ARG A 26 9.94 0.35 -3.42
N ASN A 27 9.04 0.70 -4.34
CA ASN A 27 9.23 0.37 -5.75
C ASN A 27 10.45 1.09 -6.32
N ASP A 28 11.28 0.36 -7.06
CA ASP A 28 12.47 0.83 -7.78
C ASP A 28 12.17 1.83 -8.92
N GLY A 29 10.90 2.11 -9.22
CA GLY A 29 10.48 3.11 -10.20
C GLY A 29 10.24 2.57 -11.60
N PHE A 30 10.40 1.25 -11.79
CA PHE A 30 10.05 0.57 -13.04
C PHE A 30 9.02 -0.55 -12.79
N VAL A 31 8.44 -1.04 -13.89
CA VAL A 31 7.48 -2.15 -13.87
C VAL A 31 7.95 -3.21 -14.87
N LEU A 32 7.85 -4.47 -14.47
CA LEU A 32 8.06 -5.58 -15.39
C LEU A 32 6.77 -5.85 -16.16
N THR A 33 6.88 -5.95 -17.48
CA THR A 33 5.77 -6.15 -18.42
C THR A 33 5.28 -7.61 -18.46
N SER A 34 5.38 -8.32 -17.34
CA SER A 34 4.79 -9.66 -17.17
C SER A 34 3.27 -9.59 -17.06
N ASN A 35 2.60 -10.74 -17.16
CA ASN A 35 1.16 -10.87 -16.94
C ASN A 35 0.90 -11.84 -15.77
N PRO A 36 0.57 -11.37 -14.55
CA PRO A 36 0.32 -9.98 -14.16
C PRO A 36 1.60 -9.12 -14.08
N PRO A 37 1.48 -7.78 -14.14
CA PRO A 37 2.63 -6.87 -14.02
C PRO A 37 3.26 -7.01 -12.64
N MET A 38 4.59 -7.03 -12.61
CA MET A 38 5.36 -7.10 -11.38
C MET A 38 6.05 -5.77 -11.09
N TYR A 39 6.04 -5.38 -9.81
CA TYR A 39 6.65 -4.17 -9.28
C TYR A 39 7.82 -4.55 -8.38
N PRO A 40 9.06 -4.55 -8.90
CA PRO A 40 10.26 -4.72 -8.10
C PRO A 40 10.34 -3.65 -7.02
N SER A 41 10.65 -4.07 -5.80
CA SER A 41 10.77 -3.21 -4.65
C SER A 41 11.97 -3.61 -3.81
N HIS A 42 12.66 -2.61 -3.25
CA HIS A 42 13.75 -2.79 -2.31
C HIS A 42 13.38 -2.32 -0.91
N CYS A 43 14.06 -2.89 0.08
CA CYS A 43 14.00 -2.41 1.45
C CYS A 43 14.74 -1.07 1.59
N THR A 44 14.15 -0.10 2.28
CA THR A 44 14.79 1.20 2.53
C THR A 44 15.83 1.19 3.65
N ASN A 45 16.00 0.07 4.37
CA ASN A 45 16.98 0.00 5.45
C ASN A 45 18.37 -0.24 4.84
N GLU A 46 19.32 0.67 5.10
CA GLU A 46 20.67 0.61 4.52
C GLU A 46 21.46 -0.65 4.92
N PHE A 47 21.07 -1.31 6.01
CA PHE A 47 21.67 -2.57 6.47
C PHE A 47 20.95 -3.82 5.93
N CYS A 48 19.96 -3.65 5.04
CA CYS A 48 19.15 -4.73 4.48
C CYS A 48 18.96 -4.55 2.97
N ASP A 49 19.60 -5.39 2.15
CA ASP A 49 19.44 -5.37 0.68
C ASP A 49 18.31 -6.32 0.22
N TYR A 50 17.28 -6.49 1.04
CA TYR A 50 16.14 -7.35 0.69
C TYR A 50 15.36 -6.74 -0.48
N ARG A 51 15.07 -7.59 -1.47
CA ARG A 51 14.34 -7.22 -2.68
C ARG A 51 13.23 -8.22 -2.92
N GLU A 52 12.06 -7.72 -3.29
CA GLU A 52 10.91 -8.55 -3.61
C GLU A 52 10.16 -7.94 -4.79
N ARG A 53 9.40 -8.78 -5.50
CA ARG A 53 8.54 -8.35 -6.60
C ARG A 53 7.10 -8.55 -6.19
N TYR A 54 6.31 -7.48 -6.24
CA TYR A 54 4.89 -7.56 -5.95
C TYR A 54 4.10 -7.61 -7.25
N ALA A 55 3.21 -8.60 -7.37
CA ALA A 55 2.17 -8.56 -8.39
C ALA A 55 1.12 -7.51 -7.97
N GLU A 56 0.65 -6.72 -8.93
CA GLU A 56 -0.53 -5.85 -8.82
C GLU A 56 -0.44 -4.63 -7.87
N LYS A 57 0.40 -4.67 -6.83
CA LYS A 57 0.54 -3.59 -5.84
C LYS A 57 1.90 -2.91 -5.91
N ARG A 58 1.87 -1.58 -6.02
CA ARG A 58 3.03 -0.71 -5.83
C ARG A 58 2.99 -0.13 -4.43
N TYR A 59 3.99 -0.43 -3.61
CA TYR A 59 4.09 0.19 -2.28
C TYR A 59 4.88 1.52 -2.34
N PRO A 60 4.41 2.57 -1.64
CA PRO A 60 3.12 2.65 -0.94
C PRO A 60 1.94 2.86 -1.90
N TYR A 61 0.74 2.45 -1.48
CA TYR A 61 -0.52 2.75 -2.18
C TYR A 61 -1.53 3.42 -1.25
N LEU A 62 -2.55 4.07 -1.83
CA LEU A 62 -3.68 4.65 -1.09
C LEU A 62 -4.87 3.70 -1.13
N GLU A 63 -5.49 3.49 0.02
CA GLU A 63 -6.73 2.74 0.21
C GLU A 63 -7.81 3.69 0.72
N TYR A 64 -9.03 3.52 0.22
CA TYR A 64 -10.17 4.34 0.60
C TYR A 64 -11.16 3.48 1.36
N GLU A 65 -11.43 3.84 2.61
CA GLU A 65 -12.39 3.14 3.46
C GLU A 65 -13.52 4.09 3.88
N PRO A 66 -14.78 3.62 3.94
CA PRO A 66 -15.87 4.43 4.49
C PRO A 66 -15.61 4.71 5.97
N LYS A 67 -15.75 5.95 6.41
CA LYS A 67 -15.70 6.25 7.84
C LYS A 67 -16.93 5.62 8.51
N GLN A 68 -16.71 4.64 9.38
CA GLN A 68 -17.79 4.20 10.27
C GLN A 68 -18.12 5.33 11.23
N THR A 69 -19.25 6.02 10.99
CA THR A 69 -19.90 6.84 12.00
C THR A 69 -20.39 5.89 13.09
N LYS A 70 -19.67 5.80 14.21
CA LYS A 70 -20.21 5.17 15.42
C LYS A 70 -21.45 5.97 15.80
N GLY A 71 -22.61 5.39 15.56
CA GLY A 71 -23.89 5.94 15.98
C GLY A 71 -23.91 6.19 17.48
N GLU A 72 -24.52 7.31 17.83
CA GLU A 72 -25.21 7.57 19.10
C GLU A 72 -25.64 6.27 19.80
N ARG A 73 -25.15 6.07 21.03
CA ARG A 73 -25.86 5.34 22.08
C ARG A 73 -25.91 6.30 23.25
N GLU A 74 -27.04 6.97 23.35
CA GLU A 74 -28.08 6.81 24.39
C GLU A 74 -27.83 7.72 25.60
#